data_AF-A0A4Y7U2G8-F1
#
_entry.id   AF-A0A4Y7U2G8-F1
#
_cell.length_a   1.000
_cell.length_b   1.000
_cell.length_c   1.000
_cell.angle_alpha   90.00
_cell.angle_beta   90.00
_cell.angle_gamma   90.00
#
_symmetry.space_group_name_H-M   'P 1'
#
loop_
_entity.id
_entity.type
_entity.pdbx_description
1 polymer ?
#
loop_
_entity_poly.entity_id
_entity_poly.type
_entity_poly.pdbx_seq_one_letter_code
_entity_poly.pdbx_strand_id
1 'polypeptide(L)'
;KVDNTAIQDGFQLYQHNFIVDNKGQWAVIQQGMNPNSKTARRYHWHSQDLKSFINEPHTFIYGENQGSILNLTAGTAEKSRAGILELSKESPTKIMKEMQHLS
;
A
#
# COMPACT_ATOMS: atom_id res chain seq x y z
N LYS A 1 -3.49 -2.67 -7.58
CA LYS A 1 -2.11 -2.11 -7.52
C LYS A 1 -1.67 -2.09 -6.07
N VAL A 2 -0.44 -2.50 -5.77
CA VAL A 2 0.10 -2.45 -4.38
C VAL A 2 0.71 -1.08 -4.08
N ASP A 3 1.26 -0.45 -5.13
CA ASP A 3 1.93 0.84 -5.12
C ASP A 3 1.07 1.91 -4.45
N ASN A 4 1.41 2.27 -3.21
CA ASN A 4 0.75 3.25 -2.32
C ASN A 4 -0.75 3.03 -2.04
N THR A 5 -1.56 2.49 -2.95
CA THR A 5 -2.99 2.26 -2.73
C THR A 5 -3.26 1.31 -1.55
N ALA A 6 -2.32 0.40 -1.28
CA ALA A 6 -2.40 -0.49 -0.14
C ALA A 6 -1.93 0.16 1.18
N ILE A 7 -1.22 1.30 1.16
CA ILE A 7 -0.85 2.10 2.32
C ILE A 7 -1.49 3.48 2.18
N GLN A 8 -2.68 3.66 2.73
CA GLN A 8 -3.39 4.94 2.63
C GLN A 8 -2.95 5.85 3.77
N ASP A 9 -1.89 6.62 3.52
CA ASP A 9 -1.24 7.52 4.47
C ASP A 9 -1.25 9.00 4.06
N GLY A 10 -1.93 9.31 2.95
CA GLY A 10 -2.07 10.67 2.43
C GLY A 10 -0.90 11.18 1.58
N PHE A 11 0.13 10.37 1.31
CA PHE A 11 1.22 10.77 0.40
C PHE A 11 0.95 10.27 -1.01
N GLN A 12 0.81 11.15 -1.99
CA GLN A 12 0.65 10.75 -3.39
C GLN A 12 2.02 10.52 -4.05
N LEU A 13 2.20 9.33 -4.66
CA LEU A 13 3.45 9.00 -5.35
C LEU A 13 3.66 9.91 -6.55
N TYR A 14 4.87 10.46 -6.68
CA TYR A 14 5.26 11.31 -7.80
C TYR A 14 6.63 10.93 -8.39
N GLN A 15 7.40 10.08 -7.70
CA GLN A 15 8.68 9.58 -8.19
C GLN A 15 8.78 8.07 -8.01
N HIS A 16 9.31 7.39 -9.02
CA HIS A 16 9.55 5.95 -9.03
C HIS A 16 10.91 5.67 -9.67
N ASN A 17 11.82 5.06 -8.92
CA ASN A 17 13.13 4.64 -9.40
C ASN A 17 13.24 3.12 -9.27
N PHE A 18 13.60 2.46 -10.36
CA PHE A 18 13.93 1.04 -10.40
C PHE A 18 15.41 0.90 -10.71
N ILE A 19 16.15 0.28 -9.80
CA ILE A 19 17.61 0.11 -9.90
C ILE A 19 17.88 -1.39 -9.95
N VAL A 20 18.69 -1.84 -10.91
CA VAL A 20 19.02 -3.26 -11.11
C VAL A 20 20.52 -3.41 -11.31
N ASP A 21 21.08 -4.48 -10.74
CA ASP A 21 22.49 -4.85 -10.93
C ASP A 21 22.67 -5.92 -12.01
N ASN A 22 23.92 -6.22 -12.34
CA ASN A 22 24.26 -7.23 -13.35
C ASN A 22 24.02 -8.69 -12.89
N LYS A 23 23.61 -8.91 -11.64
CA LYS A 23 23.24 -10.21 -11.07
C LYS A 23 21.72 -10.38 -10.96
N GLY A 24 20.94 -9.40 -11.46
CA GLY A 24 19.48 -9.42 -11.43
C GLY A 24 18.87 -9.02 -10.07
N GLN A 25 19.67 -8.53 -9.12
CA GLN A 25 19.15 -7.93 -7.90
C GLN A 25 18.60 -6.54 -8.22
N TRP A 26 17.48 -6.19 -7.62
CA TRP A 26 16.84 -4.91 -7.82
C TRP A 26 16.38 -4.26 -6.52
N ALA A 27 16.26 -2.93 -6.58
CA ALA A 27 15.65 -2.10 -5.56
C ALA A 27 14.67 -1.14 -6.22
N VAL A 28 13.54 -0.90 -5.54
CA VAL A 28 12.59 0.15 -5.93
C VAL A 28 12.58 1.22 -4.84
N ILE A 29 12.82 2.46 -5.24
CA ILE A 29 12.71 3.63 -4.38
C ILE A 29 11.62 4.53 -4.94
N GLN A 30 10.54 4.65 -4.18
CA GLN A 30 9.41 5.48 -4.52
C GLN A 30 9.33 6.66 -3.57
N GLN A 31 8.91 7.82 -4.07
CA GLN A 31 8.69 9.01 -3.25
C GLN A 31 7.25 9.49 -3.42
N GLY A 32 6.57 9.67 -2.29
CA GLY A 32 5.26 10.30 -2.20
C GLY A 32 5.35 11.66 -1.55
N MET A 33 4.46 12.58 -1.94
CA MET A 33 4.34 13.92 -1.39
C MET A 33 2.97 14.11 -0.76
N ASN A 34 2.92 14.75 0.40
CA ASN A 34 1.69 15.23 1.01
C ASN A 34 1.69 16.77 0.92
N PRO A 35 0.84 17.39 0.06
CA PRO A 35 0.79 18.83 -0.11
C PRO A 35 0.36 19.59 1.15
N ASN A 36 -0.46 18.97 2.01
CA ASN A 36 -1.00 19.62 3.20
C ASN A 36 0.09 19.79 4.27
N SER A 37 0.87 18.74 4.51
CA SER A 37 2.01 18.78 5.44
C SER A 37 3.29 19.34 4.82
N LYS A 38 3.33 19.51 3.49
CA LYS A 38 4.54 19.91 2.72
C LYS A 38 5.72 18.97 2.94
N THR A 39 5.44 17.69 3.19
CA THR A 39 6.47 16.67 3.42
C THR A 39 6.48 15.60 2.34
N ALA A 40 7.60 14.89 2.25
CA ALA A 40 7.74 13.71 1.40
C ALA A 40 8.01 12.46 2.24
N ARG A 41 7.57 11.31 1.72
CA ARG A 41 7.80 9.98 2.30
C ARG A 41 8.42 9.07 1.25
N ARG A 42 9.42 8.29 1.63
CA ARG A 42 10.08 7.32 0.74
C ARG A 42 9.69 5.89 1.10
N TYR A 43 9.49 5.08 0.09
CA TYR A 43 9.15 3.67 0.20
C TYR A 43 10.21 2.86 -0.53
N HIS A 44 10.80 1.90 0.18
CA HIS A 44 11.93 1.12 -0.28
C HIS A 44 11.52 -0.33 -0.39
N TRP A 45 11.82 -0.93 -1.54
CA TRP A 45 11.68 -2.34 -1.81
C TRP A 45 13.05 -2.86 -2.20
N HIS A 46 13.38 -4.06 -1.75
CA HIS A 46 14.65 -4.69 -2.06
C HIS A 46 14.41 -6.17 -2.36
N SER A 47 14.85 -6.59 -3.54
CA SER A 47 14.59 -7.92 -4.09
C SER A 47 15.06 -9.08 -3.20
N GLN A 48 16.15 -8.90 -2.45
CA GLN A 48 16.69 -9.95 -1.57
C GLN A 48 15.75 -10.31 -0.43
N ASP A 49 15.01 -9.32 0.08
CA ASP A 49 14.15 -9.48 1.26
C ASP A 49 12.67 -9.62 0.87
N LEU A 50 12.34 -9.47 -0.41
CA LEU A 50 10.97 -9.49 -0.90
C LEU A 50 10.42 -10.92 -0.92
N LYS A 51 9.56 -11.23 0.04
CA LYS A 51 8.84 -12.52 0.11
C LYS A 51 7.49 -12.50 -0.59
N SER A 52 6.87 -11.34 -0.67
CA SER A 52 5.55 -11.16 -1.27
C SER A 52 5.41 -9.73 -1.77
N PHE A 53 4.78 -9.56 -2.93
CA PHE A 53 4.46 -8.25 -3.47
C PHE A 53 3.30 -7.59 -2.74
N ILE A 54 2.48 -8.32 -1.98
CA ILE A 54 1.26 -7.82 -1.34
C ILE A 54 1.31 -7.85 0.19
N ASN A 55 2.22 -8.65 0.75
CA ASN A 55 2.36 -8.84 2.18
C ASN A 55 3.74 -8.37 2.63
N GLU A 56 3.77 -7.26 3.35
CA GLU A 56 4.97 -6.60 3.86
C GLU A 56 6.09 -6.46 2.78
N PRO A 57 5.78 -5.89 1.60
CA PRO A 57 6.74 -5.80 0.50
C PRO A 57 7.83 -4.75 0.71
N HIS A 58 7.58 -3.79 1.61
CA HIS A 58 8.48 -2.69 1.90
C HIS A 58 9.53 -3.13 2.90
N THR A 59 10.80 -3.07 2.51
CA THR A 59 11.90 -3.25 3.45
C THR A 59 12.09 -2.04 4.35
N PHE A 60 11.68 -0.86 3.88
CA PHE A 60 11.73 0.36 4.69
C PHE A 60 10.75 1.42 4.20
N ILE A 61 10.19 2.19 5.13
CA ILE A 61 9.39 3.39 4.86
C ILE A 61 9.97 4.53 5.70
N TYR A 62 10.40 5.60 5.04
CA TYR A 62 11.02 6.76 5.68
C TYR A 62 10.14 8.00 5.54
N GLY A 63 9.80 8.62 6.66
CA GLY A 63 9.09 9.90 6.71
C GLY A 63 8.52 10.15 8.10
N GLU A 64 7.91 11.31 8.28
CA GLU A 64 7.24 11.65 9.54
C GLU A 64 6.07 10.72 9.82
N ASN A 65 5.87 10.37 11.10
CA ASN A 65 4.71 9.59 11.53
C ASN A 65 3.41 10.41 11.29
N GLN A 66 2.33 9.75 10.85
CA GLN A 66 1.03 10.40 10.57
C GLN A 66 -0.09 9.92 11.50
N GLY A 67 0.27 9.29 12.63
CA GLY A 67 -0.67 8.59 13.49
C GLY A 67 -1.19 7.30 12.84
N SER A 68 -2.48 7.04 13.02
CA SER A 68 -3.15 5.85 12.49
C SER A 68 -3.37 5.97 10.99
N ILE A 69 -2.80 5.02 10.25
CA ILE A 69 -2.95 4.91 8.78
C ILE A 69 -3.56 3.56 8.43
N LEU A 70 -4.19 3.45 7.25
CA LEU A 70 -4.65 2.16 6.74
C LEU A 70 -3.51 1.47 5.98
N ASN A 71 -3.08 0.32 6.49
CA ASN A 71 -2.04 -0.49 5.85
C ASN A 71 -2.58 -1.89 5.48
N LEU A 72 -3.06 -2.03 4.26
CA LEU A 72 -3.50 -3.30 3.67
C LEU A 72 -2.33 -4.19 3.26
N THR A 73 -1.07 -3.74 3.33
CA THR A 73 0.09 -4.61 3.11
C THR A 73 0.52 -5.37 4.37
N ALA A 74 0.04 -4.99 5.55
CA ALA A 74 0.41 -5.67 6.80
C ALA A 74 0.01 -7.16 6.77
N GLY A 75 0.81 -8.03 7.40
CA GLY A 75 0.47 -9.45 7.50
C GLY A 75 -0.90 -9.68 8.14
N THR A 76 -1.22 -8.90 9.17
CA THR A 76 -2.50 -8.94 9.88
C THR A 76 -3.71 -8.52 9.04
N ALA A 77 -3.50 -7.81 7.93
CA ALA A 77 -4.58 -7.37 7.04
C ALA A 77 -5.06 -8.45 6.07
N GLU A 78 -4.59 -9.69 6.17
CA GLU A 78 -4.97 -10.79 5.27
C GLU A 78 -6.48 -11.01 5.19
N LYS A 79 -7.16 -11.11 6.34
CA LYS A 79 -8.62 -11.29 6.39
C LYS A 79 -9.34 -10.10 5.76
N SER A 80 -8.87 -8.88 6.01
CA SER A 80 -9.43 -7.67 5.41
C SER A 80 -9.25 -7.68 3.88
N ARG A 81 -8.07 -8.06 3.38
CA ARG A 81 -7.84 -8.22 1.93
C ARG A 81 -8.78 -9.26 1.30
N ALA A 82 -8.96 -10.41 1.97
CA ALA A 82 -9.84 -11.47 1.51
C ALA A 82 -11.31 -11.01 1.45
N GLY A 83 -11.80 -10.36 2.51
CA GLY A 83 -13.15 -9.81 2.56
C GLY A 83 -13.40 -8.71 1.51
N ILE A 84 -12.43 -7.81 1.29
CA ILE A 84 -12.51 -6.80 0.22
C ILE A 84 -12.64 -7.48 -1.16
N LEU A 85 -11.86 -8.54 -1.40
CA LEU A 85 -11.93 -9.29 -2.65
C LEU A 85 -13.27 -10.01 -2.84
N GLU A 86 -13.83 -10.57 -1.77
CA GLU A 86 -15.15 -11.19 -1.79
C GLU A 86 -16.24 -10.16 -2.11
N LEU A 87 -16.25 -9.03 -1.40
CA LEU A 87 -17.19 -7.93 -1.65
C LEU A 87 -17.10 -7.41 -3.08
N SER A 88 -15.89 -7.35 -3.67
CA SER A 88 -15.72 -6.90 -5.06
C SER A 88 -16.41 -7.79 -6.11
N LYS A 89 -16.77 -9.03 -5.73
CA LYS A 89 -17.50 -9.98 -6.59
C LYS A 89 -19.02 -9.89 -6.41
N GLU A 90 -19.49 -9.19 -5.39
CA GLU A 90 -20.92 -9.04 -5.14
C GLU A 90 -21.56 -7.92 -5.96
N SER A 91 -22.89 -7.99 -6.14
CA SER A 91 -23.64 -6.93 -6.80
C SER A 91 -23.58 -5.64 -5.97
N PRO A 92 -23.19 -4.49 -6.56
CA PRO A 92 -23.18 -3.21 -5.87
C PRO A 92 -24.53 -2.84 -5.24
N THR A 93 -25.63 -3.23 -5.89
CA THR A 93 -27.00 -2.96 -5.40
C THR A 93 -27.30 -3.73 -4.11
N LYS A 94 -26.77 -4.95 -3.98
CA LYS A 94 -26.94 -5.78 -2.78
C LYS A 94 -26.12 -5.20 -1.62
N ILE A 95 -24.86 -4.85 -1.87
CA ILE A 95 -23.97 -4.23 -0.86
C ILE A 95 -24.58 -2.93 -0.33
N MET A 96 -25.05 -2.04 -1.22
CA MET A 96 -25.64 -0.77 -0.78
C MET A 96 -26.86 -0.96 0.12
N LYS A 97 -27.69 -1.99 -0.15
CA LYS A 97 -28.85 -2.31 0.67
C LYS A 97 -28.43 -2.82 2.06
N GLU A 98 -27.40 -3.67 2.13
CA GLU A 98 -26.86 -4.17 3.40
C GLU A 98 -26.19 -3.05 4.22
N MET A 99 -25.49 -2.12 3.56
CA MET A 99 -24.88 -0.95 4.22
C MET A 99 -25.91 -0.04 4.91
N GLN A 100 -27.11 0.11 4.34
CA GLN A 100 -28.19 0.90 4.96
C GLN A 100 -28.68 0.33 6.30
N HIS A 101 -28.37 -0.93 6.61
CA HIS A 101 -28.73 -1.55 7.89
C HIS A 101 -27.62 -1.44 8.95
N LEU A 102 -26.44 -0.92 8.59
CA LEU A 102 -25.30 -0.74 9.49
C LEU A 102 -25.16 0.70 10.03
N SER A 103 -25.98 1.63 9.53
CA SER A 103 -26.04 3.04 9.96
C SER A 103 -27.05 3.30 11.05
#